data_AF-A0A814S4X7-F1
#
_entry.id   AF-A0A814S4X7-F1
#
_cell.length_a   1.000
_cell.length_b   1.000
_cell.length_c   1.000
_cell.angle_alpha   90.00
_cell.angle_beta   90.00
_cell.angle_gamma   90.00
#
_symmetry.space_group_name_H-M   'P 1'
#
loop_
_entity.id
_entity.type
_entity.pdbx_description
1 polymer ?
#
loop_
_entity_poly.entity_id
_entity_poly.type
_entity_poly.pdbx_seq_one_letter_code
_entity_poly.pdbx_strand_id
1 'polypeptide(L)'
;MATGTPTTTSHSGKHRLDSEIEKYRLELNWTKILDKLKSAKVSGEAQLEYYLQQYPLTDYRHIEQSRNDLIRVENLLKSAGSIRSFEGQCLLAKLYYGQSRYDECLTYVILAINSIPNDINQQPNRSYLLLAEIFALNGLLLEKKMKIYLK
;
A
#
# COMPACT_ATOMS: atom_id res chain seq x y z
N MET A 1 30.25 -34.47 29.93
CA MET A 1 30.21 -34.01 28.54
C MET A 1 28.87 -33.33 28.31
N ALA A 2 28.89 -32.05 27.94
CA ALA A 2 27.73 -31.16 27.95
C ALA A 2 26.73 -31.49 26.82
N THR A 3 25.46 -31.63 27.18
CA THR A 3 24.31 -31.71 26.27
C THR A 3 23.93 -30.30 25.81
N GLY A 4 24.15 -29.99 24.53
CA GLY A 4 23.68 -28.75 23.92
C GLY A 4 22.17 -28.77 23.72
N THR A 5 21.47 -27.81 24.31
CA THR A 5 20.05 -27.55 24.06
C THR A 5 19.86 -26.78 22.74
N PRO A 6 18.86 -27.12 21.91
CA PRO A 6 18.51 -26.32 20.75
C PRO A 6 17.73 -25.07 21.19
N THR A 7 18.26 -23.89 20.87
CA THR A 7 17.58 -22.60 21.01
C THR A 7 16.38 -22.52 20.07
N THR A 8 15.18 -22.71 20.62
CA THR A 8 13.89 -22.46 19.94
C THR A 8 13.53 -20.97 20.02
N THR A 9 14.06 -20.16 19.11
CA THR A 9 13.58 -18.79 18.92
C THR A 9 12.19 -18.78 18.26
N SER A 10 11.16 -18.69 19.12
CA SER A 10 9.82 -18.09 18.96
C SER A 10 9.25 -17.94 17.52
N HIS A 11 8.73 -19.03 16.94
CA HIS A 11 7.82 -18.95 15.77
C HIS A 11 6.40 -18.44 16.15
N SER A 12 5.97 -18.65 17.39
CA SER A 12 4.62 -18.29 17.86
C SER A 12 4.37 -16.79 17.96
N GLY A 13 5.38 -16.00 18.36
CA GLY A 13 5.26 -14.54 18.47
C GLY A 13 5.10 -13.82 17.14
N LYS A 14 5.73 -14.33 16.08
CA LYS A 14 5.66 -13.75 14.73
C LYS A 14 4.28 -13.95 14.09
N HIS A 15 3.74 -15.17 14.16
CA HIS A 15 2.38 -15.46 13.68
C HIS A 15 1.31 -14.60 14.36
N ARG A 16 1.44 -14.35 15.67
CA ARG A 16 0.51 -13.52 16.41
C ARG A 16 0.54 -12.05 15.95
N LEU A 17 1.74 -11.52 15.66
CA LEU A 17 1.91 -10.17 15.15
C LEU A 17 1.32 -10.02 13.73
N ASP A 18 1.54 -10.98 12.85
CA ASP A 18 1.01 -10.96 11.48
C ASP A 18 -0.53 -10.99 11.48
N SER A 19 -1.15 -11.79 12.36
CA SER A 19 -2.62 -11.80 12.55
C SER A 19 -3.17 -10.48 13.10
N GLU A 20 -2.46 -9.84 14.03
CA GLU A 20 -2.86 -8.54 14.58
C GLU A 20 -2.76 -7.42 13.52
N ILE A 21 -1.71 -7.43 12.70
CA ILE A 21 -1.55 -6.47 11.59
C ILE A 21 -2.69 -6.63 10.60
N GLU A 22 -3.00 -7.84 10.18
CA GLU A 22 -4.09 -8.07 9.21
C GLU A 22 -5.45 -7.64 9.78
N LYS A 23 -5.71 -7.92 11.06
CA LYS A 23 -6.91 -7.42 11.74
C LYS A 23 -6.99 -5.89 11.67
N TYR A 24 -5.92 -5.17 12.00
CA TYR A 24 -5.94 -3.71 11.97
C TYR A 24 -6.01 -3.13 10.55
N ARG A 25 -5.48 -3.83 9.53
CA ARG A 25 -5.65 -3.43 8.13
C ARG A 25 -7.12 -3.43 7.74
N LEU A 26 -7.86 -4.47 8.16
CA LEU A 26 -9.30 -4.58 7.88
C LEU A 26 -10.13 -3.56 8.66
N GLU A 27 -9.71 -3.22 9.88
CA GLU A 27 -10.31 -2.15 10.67
C GLU A 27 -9.90 -0.74 10.20
N LEU A 28 -9.03 -0.64 9.18
CA LEU A 28 -8.43 0.62 8.71
C LEU A 28 -7.74 1.41 9.83
N ASN A 29 -7.21 0.70 10.84
CA ASN A 29 -6.60 1.27 12.04
C ASN A 29 -5.09 1.38 11.88
N TRP A 30 -4.66 2.29 11.00
CA TRP A 30 -3.26 2.43 10.62
C TRP A 30 -2.38 2.97 11.75
N THR A 31 -2.94 3.72 12.71
CA THR A 31 -2.20 4.20 13.89
C THR A 31 -1.73 3.03 14.76
N LYS A 32 -2.61 2.06 15.05
CA LYS A 32 -2.20 0.85 15.80
C LYS A 32 -1.15 0.01 15.06
N ILE A 33 -1.23 -0.03 13.74
CA ILE A 33 -0.23 -0.69 12.90
C ILE A 33 1.12 0.02 13.05
N LEU A 34 1.16 1.34 12.92
CA LEU A 34 2.37 2.16 13.10
C LEU A 34 2.97 2.02 14.51
N ASP A 35 2.13 2.00 15.54
CA ASP A 35 2.56 1.84 16.94
C ASP A 35 3.24 0.49 17.20
N LYS A 36 2.75 -0.58 16.55
CA LYS A 36 3.32 -1.92 16.65
C LYS A 36 4.57 -2.11 15.77
N LEU A 37 4.66 -1.39 14.66
CA LEU A 37 5.71 -1.56 13.64
C LEU A 37 6.89 -0.61 13.81
N LYS A 38 7.36 -0.41 15.04
CA LYS A 38 8.60 0.37 15.31
C LYS A 38 9.86 -0.18 14.57
N SER A 39 9.76 -1.30 13.83
CA SER A 39 10.79 -1.85 12.95
C SER A 39 10.41 -1.75 11.45
N ALA A 40 11.41 -1.38 10.64
CA ALA A 40 11.30 -0.69 9.36
C ALA A 40 10.60 -1.40 8.17
N LYS A 41 10.15 -2.65 8.29
CA LYS A 41 9.79 -3.47 7.11
C LYS A 41 8.30 -3.47 6.73
N VAL A 42 7.41 -2.92 7.57
CA VAL A 42 5.96 -2.82 7.29
C VAL A 42 5.48 -1.35 7.33
N SER A 43 6.42 -0.41 7.12
CA SER A 43 6.22 1.02 7.33
C SER A 43 5.53 1.76 6.17
N GLY A 44 5.65 1.27 4.94
CA GLY A 44 5.22 2.02 3.74
C GLY A 44 3.70 2.12 3.58
N GLU A 45 3.01 0.98 3.60
CA GLU A 45 1.55 0.94 3.46
C GLU A 45 0.86 1.74 4.57
N ALA A 46 1.18 1.44 5.84
CA ALA A 46 0.51 2.09 6.96
C ALA A 46 0.72 3.62 6.97
N GLN A 47 1.91 4.09 6.57
CA GLN A 47 2.16 5.54 6.42
C GLN A 47 1.36 6.13 5.26
N LEU A 48 1.31 5.43 4.11
CA LEU A 48 0.51 5.88 2.96
C LEU A 48 -0.97 6.00 3.35
N GLU A 49 -1.55 4.94 3.90
CA GLU A 49 -2.98 4.90 4.22
C GLU A 49 -3.34 5.90 5.32
N TYR A 50 -2.49 6.05 6.33
CA TYR A 50 -2.67 7.08 7.35
C TYR A 50 -2.65 8.48 6.74
N TYR A 51 -1.70 8.76 5.83
CA TYR A 51 -1.65 10.04 5.12
C TYR A 51 -2.93 10.28 4.30
N LEU A 52 -3.37 9.27 3.54
CA LEU A 52 -4.56 9.38 2.69
C LEU A 52 -5.88 9.50 3.48
N GLN A 53 -5.92 9.07 4.73
CA GLN A 53 -7.04 9.35 5.64
C GLN A 53 -7.12 10.82 6.03
N GLN A 54 -5.98 11.49 6.19
CA GLN A 54 -5.94 12.92 6.51
C GLN A 54 -6.11 13.80 5.27
N TYR A 55 -5.58 13.32 4.14
CA TYR A 55 -5.59 14.02 2.84
C TYR A 55 -6.14 13.09 1.74
N PRO A 56 -7.47 12.99 1.61
CA PRO A 56 -8.10 12.11 0.63
C PRO A 56 -7.65 12.41 -0.80
N LEU A 57 -7.55 11.38 -1.65
CA LEU A 57 -7.10 11.50 -3.05
C LEU A 57 -7.97 12.44 -3.91
N THR A 58 -9.19 12.72 -3.48
CA THR A 58 -10.11 13.66 -4.15
C THR A 58 -9.86 15.13 -3.76
N ASP A 59 -9.03 15.38 -2.74
CA ASP A 59 -8.68 16.73 -2.27
C ASP A 59 -7.38 17.24 -2.93
N TYR A 60 -7.55 18.15 -3.89
CA TYR A 60 -6.46 18.70 -4.68
C TYR A 60 -5.72 19.89 -4.01
N ARG A 61 -6.08 20.27 -2.77
CA ARG A 61 -5.51 21.46 -2.11
C ARG A 61 -4.09 21.26 -1.60
N HIS A 62 -3.65 20.01 -1.41
CA HIS A 62 -2.40 19.66 -0.74
C HIS A 62 -1.35 19.02 -1.67
N ILE A 63 -1.43 19.23 -2.99
CA ILE A 63 -0.60 18.51 -3.96
C ILE A 63 0.91 18.68 -3.73
N GLU A 64 1.39 19.90 -3.53
CA GLU A 64 2.83 20.16 -3.32
C GLU A 64 3.32 19.55 -2.02
N GLN A 65 2.52 19.66 -0.96
CA GLN A 65 2.82 19.04 0.33
C GLN A 65 2.86 17.50 0.19
N SER A 66 1.89 16.91 -0.50
CA SER A 66 1.86 15.46 -0.76
C SER A 66 3.10 14.93 -1.46
N ARG A 67 3.69 15.70 -2.39
CA ARG A 67 4.93 15.30 -3.06
C ARG A 67 6.10 15.19 -2.08
N ASN A 68 6.20 16.12 -1.14
CA ASN A 68 7.26 16.14 -0.14
C ASN A 68 7.01 15.08 0.95
N ASP A 69 5.79 15.02 1.47
CA ASP A 69 5.47 14.15 2.61
C ASP A 69 5.50 12.66 2.22
N LEU A 70 5.16 12.33 0.97
CA LEU A 70 5.13 10.94 0.49
C LEU A 70 6.46 10.44 -0.09
N ILE A 71 7.49 11.28 -0.26
CA ILE A 71 8.76 10.84 -0.87
C ILE A 71 9.44 9.72 -0.05
N ARG A 72 9.35 9.81 1.28
CA ARG A 72 9.86 8.80 2.18
C ARG A 72 9.08 7.49 2.05
N VAL A 73 7.76 7.60 1.91
CA VAL A 73 6.86 6.45 1.74
C VAL A 73 7.14 5.74 0.42
N GLU A 74 7.41 6.49 -0.66
CA GLU A 74 7.80 5.95 -1.96
C GLU A 74 9.06 5.09 -1.86
N ASN A 75 10.09 5.58 -1.18
CA ASN A 75 11.33 4.85 -0.98
C ASN A 75 11.11 3.56 -0.17
N LEU A 76 10.27 3.61 0.87
CA LEU A 76 9.92 2.43 1.67
C LEU A 76 9.21 1.37 0.81
N LEU A 77 8.19 1.78 0.04
CA LEU A 77 7.44 0.87 -0.84
C LEU A 77 8.32 0.25 -1.93
N LYS A 78 9.25 1.02 -2.52
CA LYS A 78 10.20 0.52 -3.52
C LYS A 78 11.23 -0.44 -2.91
N SER A 79 11.73 -0.16 -1.71
CA SER A 79 12.77 -0.95 -1.04
C SER A 79 12.28 -2.32 -0.54
N ALA A 80 10.98 -2.49 -0.31
CA ALA A 80 10.42 -3.70 0.28
C ALA A 80 10.37 -4.92 -0.66
N GLY A 81 10.92 -4.83 -1.89
CA GLY A 81 10.78 -5.86 -2.92
C GLY A 81 9.35 -6.01 -3.46
N SER A 82 8.42 -5.21 -2.94
CA SER A 82 6.97 -5.23 -3.22
C SER A 82 6.63 -4.62 -4.59
N ILE A 83 7.57 -3.93 -5.25
CA ILE A 83 7.32 -3.22 -6.52
C ILE A 83 6.78 -4.12 -7.65
N ARG A 84 7.01 -5.43 -7.58
CA ARG A 84 6.52 -6.41 -8.55
C ARG A 84 5.30 -7.20 -8.08
N SER A 85 4.93 -7.12 -6.79
CA SER A 85 3.71 -7.77 -6.31
C SER A 85 2.49 -6.95 -6.70
N PHE A 86 1.35 -7.61 -6.85
CA PHE A 86 0.06 -6.95 -7.02
C PHE A 86 -0.13 -5.84 -5.98
N GLU A 87 0.03 -6.17 -4.70
CA GLU A 87 -0.20 -5.21 -3.61
C GLU A 87 0.76 -4.02 -3.66
N GLY A 88 2.05 -4.24 -3.90
CA GLY A 88 2.99 -3.13 -3.96
C GLY A 88 2.79 -2.25 -5.19
N GLN A 89 2.37 -2.81 -6.32
CA GLN A 89 1.96 -2.02 -7.48
C GLN A 89 0.71 -1.20 -7.18
N CYS A 90 -0.27 -1.77 -6.48
CA CYS A 90 -1.47 -1.05 -6.05
C CYS A 90 -1.12 0.13 -5.14
N LEU A 91 -0.25 -0.09 -4.14
CA LEU A 91 0.18 0.95 -3.21
C LEU A 91 0.98 2.06 -3.89
N LEU A 92 1.85 1.72 -4.85
CA LEU A 92 2.58 2.70 -5.64
C LEU A 92 1.65 3.52 -6.54
N ALA A 93 0.64 2.90 -7.16
CA ALA A 93 -0.37 3.62 -7.93
C ALA A 93 -1.10 4.66 -7.07
N LYS A 94 -1.55 4.27 -5.87
CA LYS A 94 -2.19 5.19 -4.90
C LYS A 94 -1.26 6.34 -4.50
N LEU A 95 -0.01 6.03 -4.19
CA LEU A 95 0.99 7.04 -3.84
C LEU A 95 1.19 8.06 -4.97
N TYR A 96 1.39 7.60 -6.21
CA TYR A 96 1.61 8.51 -7.34
C TYR A 96 0.37 9.35 -7.66
N TYR A 97 -0.84 8.79 -7.49
CA TYR A 97 -2.06 9.59 -7.60
C TYR A 97 -2.08 10.72 -6.55
N GLY A 98 -1.77 10.41 -5.28
CA GLY A 98 -1.71 11.39 -4.20
C GLY A 98 -0.65 12.48 -4.42
N GLN A 99 0.45 12.13 -5.09
CA GLN A 99 1.49 13.08 -5.52
C GLN A 99 1.14 13.85 -6.81
N SER A 100 -0.05 13.60 -7.40
CA SER A 100 -0.45 14.12 -8.71
C SER A 100 0.57 13.82 -9.83
N ARG A 101 1.16 12.63 -9.77
CA ARG A 101 2.05 12.04 -10.78
C ARG A 101 1.26 11.02 -11.59
N TYR A 102 0.36 11.53 -12.44
CA TYR A 102 -0.68 10.72 -13.06
C TYR A 102 -0.16 9.73 -14.11
N ASP A 103 0.96 10.04 -14.77
CA ASP A 103 1.56 9.15 -15.77
C ASP A 103 2.22 7.92 -15.10
N GLU A 104 2.94 8.14 -14.00
CA GLU A 104 3.45 7.05 -13.17
C GLU A 104 2.31 6.27 -12.52
N CYS A 105 1.28 6.96 -12.03
CA CYS A 105 0.09 6.33 -11.49
C CYS A 105 -0.54 5.38 -12.52
N LEU A 106 -0.78 5.84 -13.76
CA LEU A 106 -1.34 5.02 -14.83
C LEU A 106 -0.47 3.79 -15.13
N THR A 107 0.84 3.97 -15.17
CA THR A 107 1.79 2.87 -15.38
C THR A 107 1.59 1.79 -14.32
N TYR A 108 1.53 2.17 -13.04
CA TYR A 108 1.36 1.20 -11.95
C TYR A 108 -0.06 0.63 -11.84
N VAL A 109 -1.09 1.37 -12.26
CA VAL A 109 -2.46 0.84 -12.42
C VAL A 109 -2.47 -0.29 -13.45
N ILE A 110 -1.84 -0.09 -14.61
CA ILE A 110 -1.76 -1.11 -15.68
C ILE A 110 -0.97 -2.33 -15.19
N LEU A 111 0.17 -2.10 -14.53
CA LEU A 111 0.98 -3.19 -13.96
C LEU A 111 0.18 -3.99 -12.92
N ALA A 112 -0.54 -3.32 -12.01
CA ALA A 112 -1.36 -3.97 -11.00
C ALA A 112 -2.47 -4.81 -11.62
N ILE A 113 -3.19 -4.28 -12.62
CA ILE A 113 -4.24 -5.02 -13.33
C ILE A 113 -3.66 -6.26 -14.03
N ASN A 114 -2.49 -6.14 -14.65
CA ASN A 114 -1.82 -7.28 -15.31
C ASN A 114 -1.22 -8.28 -14.31
N SER A 115 -1.11 -7.92 -13.03
CA SER A 115 -0.52 -8.75 -11.99
C SER A 115 -1.56 -9.27 -10.99
N ILE A 116 -2.86 -9.15 -11.29
CA ILE A 116 -3.93 -9.69 -10.46
C ILE A 116 -3.71 -11.21 -10.29
N PRO A 117 -3.61 -11.71 -9.04
CA PRO A 117 -3.49 -13.14 -8.78
C PRO A 117 -4.68 -13.93 -9.33
N ASN A 118 -4.41 -15.04 -10.02
CA ASN A 118 -5.46 -15.94 -10.54
C ASN A 118 -6.34 -16.51 -9.41
N ASP A 119 -5.75 -16.66 -8.22
CA ASP A 119 -6.35 -17.12 -6.99
C ASP A 119 -6.72 -15.95 -6.06
N ILE A 120 -7.09 -14.77 -6.61
CA ILE A 120 -7.49 -13.60 -5.80
C ILE A 120 -8.54 -13.95 -4.73
N ASN A 121 -9.37 -14.97 -5.00
CA ASN A 121 -10.38 -15.45 -4.07
C ASN A 121 -9.84 -16.17 -2.80
N GLN A 122 -8.55 -16.48 -2.79
CA GLN A 122 -7.84 -17.13 -1.69
C GLN A 122 -6.84 -16.18 -1.01
N GLN A 123 -6.72 -14.95 -1.52
CA GLN A 123 -5.82 -13.92 -0.99
C GLN A 123 -6.42 -13.27 0.26
N PRO A 124 -5.58 -12.61 1.09
CA PRO A 124 -6.07 -11.84 2.23
C PRO A 124 -7.11 -10.79 1.80
N ASN A 125 -8.06 -10.51 2.69
CA ASN A 125 -9.15 -9.57 2.45
C ASN A 125 -8.65 -8.19 1.95
N ARG A 126 -7.47 -7.74 2.41
CA ARG A 126 -6.86 -6.48 1.93
C ARG A 126 -6.61 -6.48 0.41
N SER A 127 -6.27 -7.60 -0.19
CA SER A 127 -5.99 -7.68 -1.63
C SER A 127 -7.25 -7.39 -2.47
N TYR A 128 -8.44 -7.75 -2.01
CA TYR A 128 -9.71 -7.39 -2.68
C TYR A 128 -10.02 -5.90 -2.59
N LEU A 129 -9.73 -5.29 -1.44
CA LEU A 129 -9.88 -3.85 -1.27
C LEU A 129 -8.92 -3.10 -2.22
N LEU A 130 -7.67 -3.55 -2.31
CA LEU A 130 -6.70 -3.01 -3.26
C LEU A 130 -7.18 -3.17 -4.71
N LEU A 131 -7.78 -4.32 -5.06
CA LEU A 131 -8.37 -4.53 -6.39
C LEU A 131 -9.46 -3.50 -6.71
N ALA A 132 -10.40 -3.30 -5.79
CA ALA A 132 -11.46 -2.29 -5.95
C ALA A 132 -10.88 -0.87 -6.08
N GLU A 133 -9.89 -0.53 -5.24
CA GLU A 133 -9.21 0.76 -5.25
C GLU A 133 -8.48 1.02 -6.58
N ILE A 134 -7.87 0.01 -7.19
CA ILE A 134 -7.17 0.16 -8.48
C ILE A 134 -8.13 0.39 -9.65
N PHE A 135 -9.27 -0.29 -9.68
CA PHE A 135 -10.29 0.01 -10.69
C PHE A 135 -10.88 1.41 -10.49
N ALA A 136 -11.08 1.85 -9.24
CA ALA A 136 -11.51 3.21 -8.95
C ALA A 136 -10.47 4.25 -9.43
N LEU A 137 -9.18 4.04 -9.14
CA LEU A 137 -8.09 4.89 -9.61
C LEU A 137 -8.01 4.95 -11.13
N ASN A 138 -8.19 3.82 -11.81
CA ASN A 138 -8.26 3.78 -13.27
C ASN A 138 -9.38 4.69 -13.80
N GLY A 139 -10.57 4.61 -13.20
CA GLY A 139 -11.70 5.48 -13.51
C GLY A 139 -11.38 6.96 -13.33
N LEU A 140 -10.77 7.33 -12.19
CA LEU A 140 -10.36 8.71 -11.91
C LEU A 140 -9.33 9.26 -12.92
N LEU A 141 -8.37 8.43 -13.35
CA LEU A 141 -7.40 8.79 -14.36
C LEU A 141 -8.04 8.98 -15.74
N LEU A 142 -8.98 8.11 -16.12
CA LEU A 142 -9.74 8.24 -17.37
C LEU A 142 -10.55 9.54 -17.38
N GLU A 143 -11.24 9.87 -16.28
CA GLU A 143 -11.98 11.12 -16.16
C GLU A 143 -11.07 12.34 -16.34
N LYS A 144 -9.87 12.33 -15.72
CA LYS A 144 -8.88 13.40 -15.90
C LYS A 144 -8.44 13.55 -17.34
N LYS A 145 -8.18 12.44 -18.05
CA LYS A 145 -7.82 12.48 -19.47
C LYS A 145 -8.98 12.99 -20.32
N MET A 146 -10.22 12.55 -20.09
CA MET A 146 -11.39 13.00 -20.85
C MET A 146 -11.68 14.50 -20.66
N LYS A 147 -11.49 15.05 -19.46
CA LYS A 147 -11.65 16.51 -19.21
C LYS A 147 -10.68 17.38 -20.02
N ILE A 148 -9.54 16.84 -20.46
CA ILE A 148 -8.59 17.55 -21.31
C ILE A 148 -9.13 17.66 -22.76
N TYR A 149 -9.87 16.66 -23.23
CA TYR A 149 -10.41 16.64 -24.60
C TYR A 149 -11.76 17.37 -24.75
N LEU A 150 -12.38 17.77 -23.64
CA LEU A 150 -13.67 18.47 -23.61
C LEU A 150 -13.54 19.98 -23.28
N LYS A 151 -12.31 20.51 -23.28
CA LYS A 151 -12.01 21.94 -23.18
C LYS A 151 -11.44 22.44 -24.50
#